data_AF-A0A841TAE2-F1
#
_entry.id   AF-A0A841TAE2-F1
#
_cell.length_a   1.000
_cell.length_b   1.000
_cell.length_c   1.000
_cell.angle_alpha   90.00
_cell.angle_beta   90.00
_cell.angle_gamma   90.00
#
_symmetry.space_group_name_H-M   'P 1'
#
loop_
_entity.id
_entity.type
_entity.pdbx_description
1 polymer ?
#
loop_
_entity_poly.entity_id
_entity_poly.type
_entity_poly.pdbx_seq_one_letter_code
_entity_poly.pdbx_strand_id
1 'polypeptide(L)'
;MGKTNKETLKKEVNLANTHVPDKVYAYSLQVRHALYELQSCSSNDIVSVEVLEDVAVAKSDGTVDAIQLKSVLSNNNPISNRAKDLWKTLYNWLLSVTNQELDVHNTKFILFVTADRKGLIADSFHNAETLEKAEEAWEVARQEFYKDTGEEKELSDEYALYIRSFFKPQNKLFASQIIQKFCLKTIKTNHTALLYKTFCERAMLEEDLGDILFTYMLGWIDKKLSELVENKQPMRISYQDYRTELIAIRREYNQKQSLKELAPRPTEQEVQEEMNALRRYVEQLDVVECDYTEKIEAINDYLRASTNRTIWAKRGDISDGNLTSYQETLVKKWDTKRKILSLQNKHLNLSPEELGKLLYLECKNDPVNIDHLYVPDFFTAGCYHALSDDVEIGWHPNYKGIFMPGSGLSVQLK
;
A
#
# COMPACT_ATOMS: atom_id res chain seq x y z
N MET A 1 -64.14 45.80 31.51
CA MET A 1 -63.74 44.40 31.28
C MET A 1 -62.83 44.34 30.06
N GLY A 2 -61.53 44.53 30.28
CA GLY A 2 -60.53 44.55 29.22
C GLY A 2 -60.05 43.13 28.88
N LYS A 3 -60.03 42.80 27.59
CA LYS A 3 -59.51 41.53 27.06
C LYS A 3 -57.99 41.52 27.21
N THR A 4 -57.46 40.56 27.95
CA THR A 4 -56.02 40.26 28.03
C THR A 4 -55.54 39.61 26.73
N ASN A 5 -54.68 40.31 26.00
CA ASN A 5 -53.87 39.76 24.92
C ASN A 5 -52.91 38.70 25.50
N LYS A 6 -52.99 37.47 24.98
CA LYS A 6 -51.92 36.48 25.13
C LYS A 6 -50.84 36.83 24.10
N GLU A 7 -49.73 37.39 24.55
CA GLU A 7 -48.52 37.47 23.76
C GLU A 7 -48.00 36.05 23.48
N THR A 8 -47.97 35.71 22.20
CA THR A 8 -47.33 34.51 21.67
C THR A 8 -45.82 34.68 21.80
N LEU A 9 -45.21 34.02 22.78
CA LEU A 9 -43.76 33.85 22.87
C LEU A 9 -43.26 33.17 21.59
N LYS A 10 -42.65 33.97 20.69
CA LYS A 10 -41.87 33.44 19.58
C LYS A 10 -40.71 32.63 20.17
N LYS A 11 -40.71 31.31 19.97
CA LYS A 11 -39.53 30.46 20.17
C LYS A 11 -38.40 31.06 19.34
N GLU A 12 -37.36 31.58 19.99
CA GLU A 12 -36.10 31.90 19.33
C GLU A 12 -35.57 30.60 18.71
N VAL A 13 -35.59 30.54 17.38
CA VAL A 13 -34.97 29.44 16.63
C VAL A 13 -33.47 29.69 16.69
N ASN A 14 -32.80 28.98 17.58
CA ASN A 14 -31.35 29.02 17.68
C ASN A 14 -30.75 28.36 16.43
N LEU A 15 -30.32 29.19 15.47
CA LEU A 15 -29.77 28.79 14.17
C LEU A 15 -28.34 28.19 14.28
N ALA A 16 -27.72 28.19 15.46
CA ALA A 16 -26.31 27.83 15.63
C ALA A 16 -25.98 26.34 15.36
N ASN A 17 -26.97 25.47 15.16
CA ASN A 17 -26.80 24.02 14.98
C ASN A 17 -27.58 23.45 13.77
N THR A 18 -27.89 24.25 12.75
CA THR A 18 -28.61 23.76 11.55
C THR A 18 -27.72 22.97 10.58
N HIS A 19 -26.40 23.13 10.67
CA HIS A 19 -25.46 22.32 9.92
C HIS A 19 -25.25 20.98 10.65
N VAL A 20 -25.34 19.88 9.90
CA VAL A 20 -25.12 18.52 10.41
C VAL A 20 -23.89 17.92 9.71
N PRO A 21 -22.67 18.30 10.11
CA PRO A 21 -21.42 17.75 9.56
C PRO A 21 -21.40 16.22 9.55
N ASP A 22 -22.09 15.62 10.52
CA ASP A 22 -22.19 14.17 10.72
C ASP A 22 -22.71 13.43 9.49
N LYS A 23 -23.61 14.03 8.68
CA LYS A 23 -24.12 13.39 7.46
C LYS A 23 -23.05 13.31 6.37
N VAL A 24 -22.34 14.41 6.13
CA VAL A 24 -21.24 14.44 5.15
C VAL A 24 -20.12 13.50 5.60
N TYR A 25 -19.81 13.50 6.89
CA TYR A 25 -18.83 12.58 7.46
C TYR A 25 -19.26 11.12 7.32
N ALA A 26 -20.54 10.78 7.52
CA ALA A 26 -21.04 9.42 7.36
C ALA A 26 -20.86 8.89 5.93
N TYR A 27 -21.20 9.67 4.90
CA TYR A 27 -20.96 9.29 3.51
C TYR A 27 -19.46 9.19 3.20
N SER A 28 -18.66 10.16 3.66
CA SER A 28 -17.20 10.11 3.48
C SER A 28 -16.57 8.91 4.19
N LEU A 29 -17.14 8.48 5.32
CA LEU A 29 -16.70 7.29 6.06
C LEU A 29 -16.92 6.01 5.25
N GLN A 30 -18.01 5.89 4.49
CA GLN A 30 -18.24 4.73 3.61
C GLN A 30 -17.14 4.61 2.55
N VAL A 31 -16.80 5.71 1.86
CA VAL A 31 -15.71 5.74 0.85
C VAL A 31 -14.36 5.39 1.48
N ARG A 32 -14.04 5.98 2.64
CA ARG A 32 -12.82 5.67 3.38
C ARG A 32 -12.77 4.21 3.84
N HIS A 33 -13.89 3.67 4.28
CA HIS A 33 -13.97 2.29 4.72
C HIS A 33 -13.89 1.30 3.55
N ALA A 34 -14.36 1.67 2.35
CA ALA A 34 -14.13 0.89 1.15
C ALA A 34 -12.62 0.76 0.84
N LEU A 35 -11.84 1.84 0.98
CA LEU A 35 -10.38 1.76 0.88
C LEU A 35 -9.76 0.88 1.98
N TYR A 36 -10.30 0.92 3.20
CA TYR A 36 -9.85 0.06 4.30
C TYR A 36 -10.05 -1.43 3.96
N GLU A 37 -11.21 -1.80 3.44
CA GLU A 37 -11.52 -3.18 3.09
C GLU A 37 -10.74 -3.67 1.85
N LEU A 38 -10.55 -2.82 0.82
CA LEU A 38 -9.74 -3.16 -0.35
C LEU A 38 -8.31 -3.59 0.00
N GLN A 39 -7.75 -3.08 1.10
CA GLN A 39 -6.43 -3.47 1.59
C GLN A 39 -6.39 -4.90 2.16
N SER A 40 -7.54 -5.45 2.59
CA SER A 40 -7.67 -6.81 3.12
C SER A 40 -8.04 -7.83 2.03
N CYS A 41 -8.49 -7.36 0.87
CA CYS A 41 -9.00 -8.19 -0.22
C CYS A 41 -7.90 -9.00 -0.91
N SER A 42 -8.33 -10.01 -1.66
CA SER A 42 -7.48 -10.85 -2.48
C SER A 42 -8.15 -11.22 -3.80
N SER A 43 -7.39 -11.81 -4.73
CA SER A 43 -7.95 -12.48 -5.92
C SER A 43 -8.99 -11.64 -6.68
N ASN A 44 -10.23 -12.14 -6.80
CA ASN A 44 -11.34 -11.52 -7.50
C ASN A 44 -12.35 -10.85 -6.55
N ASP A 45 -11.95 -10.52 -5.32
CA ASP A 45 -12.83 -9.88 -4.36
C ASP A 45 -13.25 -8.48 -4.86
N ILE A 46 -14.48 -8.09 -4.53
CA ILE A 46 -15.07 -6.82 -4.93
C ILE A 46 -15.57 -6.09 -3.69
N VAL A 47 -15.17 -4.83 -3.55
CA VAL A 47 -15.70 -3.94 -2.52
C VAL A 47 -16.77 -3.04 -3.16
N SER A 48 -17.89 -2.89 -2.49
CA SER A 48 -19.01 -2.06 -2.94
C SER A 48 -19.45 -1.08 -1.88
N VAL A 49 -19.99 0.06 -2.30
CA VAL A 49 -20.53 1.13 -1.44
C VAL A 49 -21.99 1.34 -1.80
N GLU A 50 -22.90 1.35 -0.83
CA GLU A 50 -24.36 1.57 -1.04
C GLU A 50 -24.99 0.62 -2.08
N VAL A 51 -24.46 -0.61 -2.20
CA VAL A 51 -25.01 -1.65 -3.10
C VAL A 51 -25.71 -2.77 -2.34
N LEU A 52 -25.02 -3.39 -1.38
CA LEU A 52 -25.58 -4.46 -0.53
C LEU A 52 -25.76 -3.99 0.92
N GLU A 53 -24.94 -3.04 1.35
CA GLU A 53 -24.95 -2.36 2.64
C GLU A 53 -24.13 -1.06 2.46
N ASP A 54 -23.99 -0.22 3.50
CA ASP A 54 -23.08 0.94 3.52
C ASP A 54 -21.75 0.64 2.81
N VAL A 55 -21.09 -0.47 3.20
CA VAL A 55 -19.97 -1.08 2.49
C VAL A 55 -20.17 -2.60 2.49
N ALA A 56 -19.83 -3.28 1.39
CA ALA A 56 -19.81 -4.74 1.37
C ALA A 56 -18.62 -5.30 0.61
N VAL A 57 -18.10 -6.44 1.07
CA VAL A 57 -17.02 -7.18 0.41
C VAL A 57 -17.57 -8.50 -0.11
N ALA A 58 -17.73 -8.62 -1.43
CA ALA A 58 -18.06 -9.89 -2.08
C ALA A 58 -16.76 -10.64 -2.37
N LYS A 59 -16.61 -11.82 -1.76
CA LYS A 59 -15.41 -12.65 -1.88
C LYS A 59 -15.51 -13.63 -3.03
N SER A 60 -14.35 -14.03 -3.54
CA SER A 60 -14.25 -15.01 -4.64
C SER A 60 -14.84 -16.39 -4.32
N ASP A 61 -14.99 -16.76 -3.04
CA ASP A 61 -15.65 -18.00 -2.60
C ASP A 61 -17.18 -17.91 -2.52
N GLY A 62 -17.78 -16.76 -2.88
CA GLY A 62 -19.21 -16.51 -2.85
C GLY A 62 -19.73 -15.96 -1.51
N THR A 63 -18.87 -15.82 -0.49
CA THR A 63 -19.26 -15.19 0.77
C THR A 63 -19.28 -13.66 0.67
N VAL A 64 -20.11 -13.02 1.51
CA VAL A 64 -20.27 -11.57 1.56
C VAL A 64 -20.05 -11.08 2.98
N ASP A 65 -19.18 -10.10 3.17
CA ASP A 65 -19.14 -9.30 4.40
C ASP A 65 -20.02 -8.05 4.16
N ALA A 66 -21.20 -7.99 4.77
CA ALA A 66 -22.11 -6.84 4.73
C ALA A 66 -21.85 -5.93 5.94
N ILE A 67 -21.32 -4.73 5.70
CA ILE A 67 -20.74 -3.87 6.74
C ILE A 67 -21.58 -2.61 6.91
N GLN A 68 -22.35 -2.53 7.98
CA GLN A 68 -23.03 -1.31 8.38
C GLN A 68 -22.08 -0.44 9.23
N LEU A 69 -21.92 0.82 8.84
CA LEU A 69 -21.09 1.81 9.54
C LEU A 69 -21.93 2.67 10.47
N LYS A 70 -21.45 2.87 11.71
CA LYS A 70 -22.01 3.84 12.66
C LYS A 70 -20.93 4.81 13.09
N SER A 71 -21.01 6.04 12.56
CA SER A 71 -20.18 7.14 13.02
C SER A 71 -20.64 7.60 14.41
N VAL A 72 -19.70 7.74 15.33
CA VAL A 72 -19.96 8.20 16.70
C VAL A 72 -19.16 9.46 16.95
N LEU A 73 -19.78 10.61 16.69
CA LEU A 73 -19.20 11.95 16.93
C LEU A 73 -19.71 12.58 18.23
N SER A 74 -20.80 12.04 18.80
CA SER A 74 -21.39 12.45 20.06
C SER A 74 -21.18 11.41 21.16
N ASN A 75 -21.62 11.73 22.37
CA ASN A 75 -21.63 10.78 23.50
C ASN A 75 -22.70 9.67 23.37
N ASN A 76 -23.46 9.65 22.27
CA ASN A 76 -24.45 8.59 22.04
C ASN A 76 -23.76 7.20 21.94
N ASN A 77 -24.50 6.17 22.35
CA ASN A 77 -24.09 4.78 22.21
C ASN A 77 -25.05 4.07 21.25
N PRO A 78 -24.67 3.91 19.96
CA PRO A 78 -25.55 3.33 18.94
C PRO A 78 -25.82 1.84 19.14
N ILE A 79 -25.12 1.19 20.07
CA ILE A 79 -25.24 -0.24 20.38
C ILE A 79 -25.76 -0.52 21.79
N SER A 80 -26.27 0.49 22.50
CA SER A 80 -26.97 0.23 23.76
C SER A 80 -28.24 -0.60 23.54
N ASN A 81 -28.69 -1.33 24.58
CA ASN A 81 -29.81 -2.27 24.45
C ASN A 81 -31.06 -1.67 23.79
N ARG A 82 -31.36 -0.39 24.04
CA ARG A 82 -32.54 0.31 23.50
C ARG A 82 -32.17 1.36 22.44
N ALA A 83 -30.98 1.28 21.83
CA ALA A 83 -30.55 2.20 20.79
C ALA A 83 -31.36 1.98 19.50
N LYS A 84 -31.96 3.05 18.99
CA LYS A 84 -32.65 3.04 17.69
C LYS A 84 -31.74 2.54 16.56
N ASP A 85 -30.48 2.98 16.55
CA ASP A 85 -29.53 2.66 15.49
C ASP A 85 -29.23 1.17 15.38
N LEU A 86 -29.06 0.48 16.52
CA LEU A 86 -28.89 -0.98 16.58
C LEU A 86 -30.09 -1.71 15.98
N TRP A 87 -31.29 -1.40 16.47
CA TRP A 87 -32.50 -2.12 16.06
C TRP A 87 -32.91 -1.82 14.64
N LYS A 88 -32.67 -0.59 14.15
CA LYS A 88 -32.88 -0.26 12.74
C LYS A 88 -31.95 -1.08 11.85
N THR A 89 -30.69 -1.24 12.21
CA THR A 89 -29.75 -2.07 11.44
C THR A 89 -30.15 -3.54 11.43
N LEU A 90 -30.48 -4.13 12.59
CA LEU A 90 -30.96 -5.52 12.67
C LEU A 90 -32.26 -5.73 11.88
N TYR A 91 -33.16 -4.76 11.92
CA TYR A 91 -34.39 -4.76 11.13
C TYR A 91 -34.12 -4.73 9.62
N ASN A 92 -33.20 -3.86 9.17
CA ASN A 92 -32.84 -3.76 7.76
C ASN A 92 -32.22 -5.07 7.25
N TRP A 93 -31.30 -5.69 8.00
CA TRP A 93 -30.74 -7.00 7.64
C TRP A 93 -31.80 -8.09 7.60
N LEU A 94 -32.74 -8.10 8.56
CA LEU A 94 -33.87 -9.01 8.52
C LEU A 94 -34.69 -8.84 7.25
N LEU A 95 -35.00 -7.60 6.86
CA LEU A 95 -35.71 -7.32 5.61
C LEU A 95 -34.93 -7.82 4.40
N SER A 96 -33.65 -7.47 4.26
CA SER A 96 -32.82 -7.89 3.13
C SER A 96 -32.70 -9.42 3.02
N VAL A 97 -32.61 -10.13 4.15
CA VAL A 97 -32.65 -11.60 4.16
C VAL A 97 -34.02 -12.14 3.74
N THR A 98 -35.11 -11.64 4.33
CA THR A 98 -36.46 -12.12 4.00
C THR A 98 -36.89 -11.82 2.56
N ASN A 99 -36.36 -10.74 1.99
CA ASN A 99 -36.57 -10.35 0.59
C ASN A 99 -35.55 -10.98 -0.38
N GLN A 100 -34.65 -11.84 0.10
CA GLN A 100 -33.63 -12.53 -0.70
C GLN A 100 -32.62 -11.59 -1.39
N GLU A 101 -32.42 -10.38 -0.86
CA GLU A 101 -31.35 -9.48 -1.28
C GLU A 101 -29.99 -9.94 -0.74
N LEU A 102 -29.99 -10.54 0.46
CA LEU A 102 -28.82 -11.13 1.11
C LEU A 102 -29.10 -12.59 1.47
N ASP A 103 -28.19 -13.48 1.11
CA ASP A 103 -28.22 -14.88 1.55
C ASP A 103 -27.59 -15.01 2.94
N VAL A 104 -28.41 -15.31 3.94
CA VAL A 104 -27.98 -15.43 5.34
C VAL A 104 -26.95 -16.53 5.57
N HIS A 105 -26.88 -17.56 4.72
CA HIS A 105 -25.92 -18.65 4.87
C HIS A 105 -24.49 -18.24 4.47
N ASN A 106 -24.41 -17.34 3.48
CA ASN A 106 -23.15 -16.87 2.88
C ASN A 106 -22.79 -15.43 3.29
N THR A 107 -23.62 -14.77 4.09
CA THR A 107 -23.39 -13.38 4.54
C THR A 107 -22.93 -13.33 5.98
N LYS A 108 -21.86 -12.56 6.23
CA LYS A 108 -21.45 -12.10 7.56
C LYS A 108 -21.94 -10.67 7.77
N PHE A 109 -22.70 -10.44 8.84
CA PHE A 109 -23.29 -9.14 9.14
C PHE A 109 -22.40 -8.38 10.13
N ILE A 110 -21.73 -7.33 9.66
CA ILE A 110 -20.73 -6.60 10.44
C ILE A 110 -21.29 -5.24 10.83
N LEU A 111 -21.45 -5.00 12.13
CA LEU A 111 -21.72 -3.66 12.65
C LEU A 111 -20.40 -3.02 13.07
N PHE A 112 -19.96 -2.02 12.30
CA PHE A 112 -18.72 -1.31 12.56
C PHE A 112 -18.99 0.06 13.19
N VAL A 113 -18.61 0.21 14.47
CA VAL A 113 -18.82 1.43 15.26
C VAL A 113 -17.49 2.18 15.37
N THR A 114 -17.46 3.46 14.97
CA THR A 114 -16.22 4.25 14.95
C THR A 114 -15.77 4.78 16.32
N ALA A 115 -16.17 4.11 17.41
CA ALA A 115 -15.78 4.44 18.77
C ALA A 115 -15.86 3.20 19.67
N ASP A 116 -15.07 3.18 20.73
CA ASP A 116 -15.12 2.14 21.75
C ASP A 116 -16.43 2.28 22.54
N ARG A 117 -17.33 1.33 22.32
CA ARG A 117 -18.66 1.27 22.91
C ARG A 117 -18.95 -0.19 23.25
N LYS A 118 -19.84 -0.39 24.23
CA LYS A 118 -20.33 -1.70 24.64
C LYS A 118 -21.84 -1.71 24.73
N GLY A 119 -22.43 -2.89 24.61
CA GLY A 119 -23.88 -3.05 24.71
C GLY A 119 -24.21 -4.51 24.94
N LEU A 120 -24.88 -4.82 26.05
CA LEU A 120 -25.09 -6.21 26.50
C LEU A 120 -25.72 -7.09 25.42
N ILE A 121 -26.75 -6.60 24.73
CA ILE A 121 -27.39 -7.35 23.64
C ILE A 121 -26.47 -7.50 22.43
N ALA A 122 -25.83 -6.42 21.99
CA ALA A 122 -24.93 -6.47 20.83
C ALA A 122 -23.72 -7.38 21.09
N ASP A 123 -23.15 -7.32 22.30
CA ASP A 123 -22.06 -8.18 22.75
C ASP A 123 -22.54 -9.65 22.85
N SER A 124 -23.74 -9.89 23.37
CA SER A 124 -24.34 -11.24 23.41
C SER A 124 -24.49 -11.83 22.00
N PHE A 125 -25.02 -11.04 21.05
CA PHE A 125 -25.17 -11.47 19.66
C PHE A 125 -23.82 -11.74 19.01
N HIS A 126 -22.81 -10.91 19.27
CA HIS A 126 -21.46 -11.10 18.71
C HIS A 126 -20.81 -12.42 19.17
N ASN A 127 -21.10 -12.85 20.39
CA ASN A 127 -20.53 -14.07 20.97
C ASN A 127 -21.32 -15.35 20.62
N ALA A 128 -22.45 -15.24 19.91
CA ALA A 128 -23.34 -16.34 19.59
C ALA A 128 -22.95 -17.07 18.29
N GLU A 129 -21.87 -17.85 18.32
CA GLU A 129 -21.27 -18.46 17.11
C GLU A 129 -22.05 -19.67 16.53
N THR A 130 -23.02 -20.21 17.28
CA THR A 130 -23.85 -21.35 16.84
C THR A 130 -25.32 -20.93 16.77
N LEU A 131 -26.11 -21.61 15.94
CA LEU A 131 -27.54 -21.33 15.83
C LEU A 131 -28.27 -21.47 17.17
N GLU A 132 -27.93 -22.48 17.96
CA GLU A 132 -28.47 -22.70 19.31
C GLU A 132 -28.18 -21.50 20.24
N LYS A 133 -26.92 -21.06 20.33
CA LYS A 133 -26.55 -19.88 21.12
C LYS A 133 -27.22 -18.61 20.59
N ALA A 134 -27.43 -18.52 19.28
CA ALA A 134 -28.09 -17.37 18.66
C ALA A 134 -29.58 -17.33 18.99
N GLU A 135 -30.26 -18.47 19.01
CA GLU A 135 -31.65 -18.60 19.46
C GLU A 135 -31.79 -18.28 20.95
N GLU A 136 -30.87 -18.74 21.80
CA GLU A 136 -30.82 -18.36 23.22
C GLU A 136 -30.62 -16.86 23.40
N ALA A 137 -29.65 -16.28 22.68
CA ALA A 137 -29.38 -14.85 22.73
C ALA A 137 -30.59 -14.04 22.25
N TRP A 138 -31.30 -14.50 21.23
CA TRP A 138 -32.55 -13.90 20.75
C TRP A 138 -33.61 -13.90 21.85
N GLU A 139 -33.82 -15.02 22.55
CA GLU A 139 -34.80 -15.08 23.66
C GLU A 139 -34.42 -14.19 24.84
N VAL A 140 -33.14 -14.18 25.22
CA VAL A 140 -32.64 -13.28 26.28
C VAL A 140 -32.81 -11.82 25.89
N ALA A 141 -32.48 -11.44 24.65
CA ALA A 141 -32.69 -10.08 24.16
C ALA A 141 -34.18 -9.71 24.12
N ARG A 142 -35.06 -10.66 23.80
CA ARG A 142 -36.52 -10.45 23.79
C ARG A 142 -37.04 -10.04 25.18
N GLN A 143 -36.45 -10.55 26.26
CA GLN A 143 -36.83 -10.20 27.64
C GLN A 143 -36.56 -8.73 27.99
N GLU A 144 -35.73 -8.01 27.25
CA GLU A 144 -35.56 -6.56 27.43
C GLU A 144 -36.85 -5.80 27.07
N PHE A 145 -37.62 -6.31 26.11
CA PHE A 145 -38.77 -5.62 25.48
C PHE A 145 -40.12 -6.25 25.77
N TYR A 146 -40.16 -7.53 26.13
CA TYR A 146 -41.38 -8.26 26.44
C TYR A 146 -41.30 -8.84 27.85
N LYS A 147 -42.44 -8.93 28.53
CA LYS A 147 -42.58 -9.69 29.78
C LYS A 147 -42.67 -11.19 29.47
N ASP A 148 -42.48 -12.03 30.49
CA ASP A 148 -42.65 -13.48 30.38
C ASP A 148 -44.08 -13.87 29.96
N THR A 149 -45.07 -13.03 30.26
CA THR A 149 -46.46 -13.18 29.82
C THR A 149 -46.67 -12.90 28.32
N GLY A 150 -45.64 -12.44 27.61
CA GLY A 150 -45.71 -12.03 26.21
C GLY A 150 -46.17 -10.59 25.99
N GLU A 151 -46.55 -9.87 27.05
CA GLU A 151 -46.91 -8.46 26.97
C GLU A 151 -45.71 -7.56 26.63
N GLU A 152 -45.90 -6.63 25.71
CA GLU A 152 -44.90 -5.62 25.34
C GLU A 152 -44.67 -4.66 26.52
N LYS A 153 -43.39 -4.37 26.84
CA LYS A 153 -43.01 -3.32 27.77
C LYS A 153 -43.10 -1.95 27.08
N GLU A 154 -42.88 -0.87 27.81
CA GLU A 154 -42.85 0.46 27.20
C GLU A 154 -41.72 0.54 26.16
N LEU A 155 -42.10 0.78 24.90
CA LEU A 155 -41.22 0.99 23.75
C LEU A 155 -41.36 2.44 23.27
N SER A 156 -40.25 3.04 22.87
CA SER A 156 -40.29 4.31 22.14
C SER A 156 -40.82 4.09 20.72
N ASP A 157 -41.65 5.01 20.25
CA ASP A 157 -42.15 5.04 18.86
C ASP A 157 -41.01 5.05 17.83
N GLU A 158 -39.81 5.52 18.21
CA GLU A 158 -38.65 5.59 17.33
C GLU A 158 -38.11 4.23 16.87
N TYR A 159 -38.32 3.16 17.64
CA TYR A 159 -37.82 1.82 17.34
C TYR A 159 -38.84 0.69 17.55
N ALA A 160 -40.06 0.99 18.02
CA ALA A 160 -41.08 -0.02 18.29
C ALA A 160 -41.37 -0.94 17.08
N LEU A 161 -41.42 -0.39 15.87
CA LEU A 161 -41.59 -1.17 14.64
C LEU A 161 -40.47 -2.21 14.45
N TYR A 162 -39.22 -1.81 14.70
CA TYR A 162 -38.04 -2.65 14.51
C TYR A 162 -38.05 -3.82 15.50
N ILE A 163 -38.32 -3.54 16.78
CA ILE A 163 -38.47 -4.55 17.84
C ILE A 163 -39.58 -5.55 17.51
N ARG A 164 -40.77 -5.04 17.19
CA ARG A 164 -41.93 -5.87 16.86
C ARG A 164 -41.67 -6.76 15.66
N SER A 165 -40.95 -6.27 14.65
CA SER A 165 -40.60 -7.08 13.48
C SER A 165 -39.56 -8.14 13.81
N PHE A 166 -38.48 -7.76 14.51
CA PHE A 166 -37.37 -8.66 14.82
C PHE A 166 -37.76 -9.79 15.77
N PHE A 167 -38.66 -9.51 16.72
CA PHE A 167 -39.15 -10.50 17.70
C PHE A 167 -40.46 -11.20 17.34
N LYS A 168 -40.94 -11.06 16.08
CA LYS A 168 -42.09 -11.84 15.60
C LYS A 168 -41.74 -13.33 15.51
N PRO A 169 -42.62 -14.24 15.94
CA PRO A 169 -42.35 -15.69 15.88
C PRO A 169 -41.96 -16.18 14.48
N GLN A 170 -42.56 -15.62 13.42
CA GLN A 170 -42.25 -16.02 12.04
C GLN A 170 -40.83 -15.64 11.60
N ASN A 171 -40.25 -14.61 12.23
CA ASN A 171 -38.92 -14.09 11.90
C ASN A 171 -37.81 -14.68 12.76
N LYS A 172 -38.15 -15.49 13.79
CA LYS A 172 -37.19 -16.01 14.77
C LYS A 172 -36.03 -16.76 14.11
N LEU A 173 -36.31 -17.61 13.11
CA LEU A 173 -35.26 -18.38 12.43
C LEU A 173 -34.27 -17.46 11.71
N PHE A 174 -34.76 -16.55 10.85
CA PHE A 174 -33.90 -15.60 10.14
C PHE A 174 -33.15 -14.67 11.09
N ALA A 175 -33.82 -14.16 12.13
CA ALA A 175 -33.19 -13.33 13.15
C ALA A 175 -32.06 -14.08 13.87
N SER A 176 -32.26 -15.35 14.21
CA SER A 176 -31.24 -16.19 14.85
C SER A 176 -30.08 -16.51 13.91
N GLN A 177 -30.35 -16.75 12.62
CA GLN A 177 -29.28 -16.92 11.62
C GLN A 177 -28.47 -15.64 11.39
N ILE A 178 -29.12 -14.45 11.42
CA ILE A 178 -28.43 -13.16 11.39
C ILE A 178 -27.54 -13.00 12.62
N ILE A 179 -28.08 -13.29 13.82
CA ILE A 179 -27.31 -13.26 15.08
C ILE A 179 -26.11 -14.21 15.00
N GLN A 180 -26.29 -15.43 14.49
CA GLN A 180 -25.20 -16.41 14.33
C GLN A 180 -24.04 -15.87 13.48
N LYS A 181 -24.36 -15.03 12.48
CA LYS A 181 -23.40 -14.43 11.55
C LYS A 181 -23.02 -12.99 11.90
N PHE A 182 -23.49 -12.49 13.04
CA PHE A 182 -23.28 -11.12 13.48
C PHE A 182 -21.87 -10.90 14.05
N CYS A 183 -21.24 -9.81 13.65
CA CYS A 183 -19.92 -9.41 14.12
C CYS A 183 -19.93 -7.94 14.50
N LEU A 184 -19.68 -7.65 15.77
CA LEU A 184 -19.47 -6.28 16.24
C LEU A 184 -17.99 -5.92 16.13
N LYS A 185 -17.68 -4.78 15.49
CA LYS A 185 -16.33 -4.21 15.47
C LYS A 185 -16.38 -2.79 16.01
N THR A 186 -15.51 -2.49 16.98
CA THR A 186 -15.33 -1.16 17.55
C THR A 186 -13.87 -0.73 17.39
N ILE A 187 -13.62 0.57 17.37
CA ILE A 187 -12.26 1.14 17.29
C ILE A 187 -12.00 2.08 18.45
N LYS A 188 -10.75 2.06 18.95
CA LYS A 188 -10.30 2.93 20.05
C LYS A 188 -9.70 4.24 19.58
N THR A 189 -9.28 4.29 18.32
CA THR A 189 -8.70 5.47 17.65
C THR A 189 -9.67 6.03 16.64
N ASN A 190 -9.43 7.23 16.13
CA ASN A 190 -10.21 7.74 15.01
C ASN A 190 -10.04 6.83 13.77
N HIS A 191 -11.07 6.79 12.90
CA HIS A 191 -11.08 5.91 11.72
C HIS A 191 -9.99 6.28 10.72
N THR A 192 -9.77 7.57 10.47
CA THR A 192 -8.75 8.04 9.53
C THR A 192 -7.33 7.59 9.90
N ALA A 193 -6.93 7.67 11.18
CA ALA A 193 -5.61 7.21 11.59
C ALA A 193 -5.48 5.68 11.54
N LEU A 194 -6.56 4.94 11.89
CA LEU A 194 -6.59 3.50 11.71
C LEU A 194 -6.38 3.12 10.23
N LEU A 195 -7.14 3.77 9.35
CA LEU A 195 -7.07 3.55 7.91
C LEU A 195 -5.67 3.88 7.36
N TYR A 196 -5.10 5.03 7.71
CA TYR A 196 -3.76 5.44 7.27
C TYR A 196 -2.68 4.46 7.74
N LYS A 197 -2.68 4.11 9.03
CA LYS A 197 -1.73 3.16 9.60
C LYS A 197 -1.81 1.82 8.89
N THR A 198 -3.03 1.29 8.72
CA THR A 198 -3.27 0.01 8.05
C THR A 198 -2.81 0.06 6.58
N PHE A 199 -3.03 1.19 5.91
CA PHE A 199 -2.60 1.39 4.53
C PHE A 199 -1.09 1.33 4.39
N CYS A 200 -0.35 2.06 5.23
CA CYS A 200 1.11 2.05 5.19
C CYS A 200 1.69 0.67 5.52
N GLU A 201 1.16 0.00 6.55
CA GLU A 201 1.58 -1.35 6.95
C GLU A 201 1.36 -2.38 5.84
N ARG A 202 0.17 -2.39 5.23
CA ARG A 202 -0.18 -3.40 4.21
C ARG A 202 0.43 -3.14 2.84
N ALA A 203 0.61 -1.87 2.48
CA ALA A 203 1.29 -1.49 1.24
C ALA A 203 2.83 -1.52 1.38
N MET A 204 3.36 -1.79 2.58
CA MET A 204 4.80 -1.80 2.90
C MET A 204 5.47 -0.50 2.47
N LEU A 205 4.90 0.63 2.91
CA LEU A 205 5.37 1.97 2.55
C LEU A 205 6.29 2.53 3.63
N GLU A 206 7.36 3.21 3.21
CA GLU A 206 8.15 4.08 4.08
C GLU A 206 7.35 5.33 4.45
N GLU A 207 7.66 5.95 5.59
CA GLU A 207 6.92 7.11 6.13
C GLU A 207 6.79 8.26 5.11
N ASP A 208 7.83 8.55 4.34
CA ASP A 208 7.84 9.66 3.36
C ASP A 208 6.90 9.44 2.16
N LEU A 209 6.64 8.19 1.76
CA LEU A 209 5.75 7.87 0.64
C LEU A 209 4.30 7.67 1.10
N GLY A 210 4.08 7.37 2.38
CA GLY A 210 2.78 7.06 2.95
C GLY A 210 1.73 8.12 2.66
N ASP A 211 2.01 9.39 3.01
CA ASP A 211 1.06 10.51 2.87
C ASP A 211 0.64 10.77 1.43
N ILE A 212 1.61 10.75 0.53
CA ILE A 212 1.41 11.04 -0.89
C ILE A 212 0.54 9.97 -1.52
N LEU A 213 0.92 8.70 -1.34
CA LEU A 213 0.19 7.57 -1.90
C LEU A 213 -1.20 7.42 -1.26
N PHE A 214 -1.30 7.63 0.05
CA PHE A 214 -2.58 7.57 0.76
C PHE A 214 -3.58 8.62 0.24
N THR A 215 -3.13 9.88 0.12
CA THR A 215 -3.96 10.96 -0.40
C THR A 215 -4.38 10.70 -1.83
N TYR A 216 -3.46 10.20 -2.66
CA TYR A 216 -3.76 9.82 -4.05
C TYR A 216 -4.82 8.71 -4.11
N MET A 217 -4.63 7.62 -3.38
CA MET A 217 -5.55 6.48 -3.43
C MET A 217 -6.94 6.82 -2.88
N LEU A 218 -7.02 7.70 -1.87
CA LEU A 218 -8.30 8.26 -1.42
C LEU A 218 -8.99 9.12 -2.50
N GLY A 219 -8.23 9.93 -3.25
CA GLY A 219 -8.80 10.70 -4.36
C GLY A 219 -9.23 9.81 -5.53
N TRP A 220 -8.45 8.78 -5.84
CA TRP A 220 -8.75 7.82 -6.88
C TRP A 220 -10.03 7.03 -6.60
N ILE A 221 -10.19 6.52 -5.37
CA ILE A 221 -11.38 5.74 -5.00
C ILE A 221 -12.64 6.61 -5.05
N ASP A 222 -12.57 7.85 -4.54
CA ASP A 222 -13.67 8.81 -4.56
C ASP A 222 -14.11 9.11 -6.01
N LYS A 223 -13.15 9.51 -6.86
CA LYS A 223 -13.40 9.76 -8.28
C LYS A 223 -14.03 8.54 -8.97
N LYS A 224 -13.48 7.35 -8.75
CA LYS A 224 -13.96 6.12 -9.41
C LYS A 224 -15.39 5.77 -9.00
N LEU A 225 -15.74 5.93 -7.72
CA LEU A 225 -17.12 5.71 -7.25
C LEU A 225 -18.08 6.76 -7.83
N SER A 226 -17.68 8.04 -7.88
CA SER A 226 -18.49 9.10 -8.51
C SER A 226 -18.76 8.81 -9.98
N GLU A 227 -17.73 8.46 -10.75
CA GLU A 227 -17.88 8.12 -12.18
C GLU A 227 -18.81 6.92 -12.39
N LEU A 228 -18.79 5.91 -11.52
CA LEU A 228 -19.72 4.78 -11.60
C LEU A 228 -21.18 5.23 -11.41
N VAL A 229 -21.46 6.04 -10.39
CA VAL A 229 -22.82 6.54 -10.13
C VAL A 229 -23.32 7.44 -11.25
N GLU A 230 -22.48 8.35 -11.74
CA GLU A 230 -22.79 9.25 -12.85
C GLU A 230 -23.17 8.47 -14.12
N ASN A 231 -22.51 7.33 -14.33
CA ASN A 231 -22.78 6.40 -15.43
C ASN A 231 -23.87 5.35 -15.11
N LYS A 232 -24.62 5.54 -14.01
CA LYS A 232 -25.71 4.65 -13.56
C LYS A 232 -25.26 3.19 -13.34
N GLN A 233 -24.01 3.00 -12.98
CA GLN A 233 -23.43 1.71 -12.63
C GLN A 233 -23.39 1.54 -11.10
N PRO A 234 -23.46 0.31 -10.59
CA PRO A 234 -23.29 0.05 -9.17
C PRO A 234 -21.86 0.41 -8.73
N MET A 235 -21.75 1.07 -7.58
CA MET A 235 -20.49 1.48 -6.97
C MET A 235 -19.69 0.27 -6.48
N ARG A 236 -18.92 -0.33 -7.39
CA ARG A 236 -18.11 -1.54 -7.16
C ARG A 236 -16.69 -1.32 -7.64
N ILE A 237 -15.73 -1.67 -6.80
CA ILE A 237 -14.30 -1.63 -7.12
C ILE A 237 -13.73 -3.02 -6.88
N SER A 238 -13.13 -3.58 -7.93
CA SER A 238 -12.42 -4.85 -7.80
C SER A 238 -11.09 -4.64 -7.06
N TYR A 239 -10.66 -5.64 -6.31
CA TYR A 239 -9.32 -5.65 -5.72
C TYR A 239 -8.22 -5.50 -6.79
N GLN A 240 -8.42 -6.11 -7.96
CA GLN A 240 -7.47 -6.03 -9.07
C GLN A 240 -7.29 -4.59 -9.58
N ASP A 241 -8.37 -3.81 -9.66
CA ASP A 241 -8.30 -2.41 -10.07
C ASP A 241 -7.53 -1.58 -9.04
N TYR A 242 -7.86 -1.75 -7.75
CA TYR A 242 -7.16 -1.10 -6.64
C TYR A 242 -5.66 -1.42 -6.65
N ARG A 243 -5.31 -2.70 -6.80
CA ARG A 243 -3.93 -3.17 -6.84
C ARG A 243 -3.18 -2.61 -8.06
N THR A 244 -3.83 -2.60 -9.22
CA THR A 244 -3.23 -2.08 -10.46
C THR A 244 -2.89 -0.60 -10.31
N GLU A 245 -3.83 0.19 -9.78
CA GLU A 245 -3.61 1.61 -9.52
C GLU A 245 -2.50 1.85 -8.49
N LEU A 246 -2.54 1.15 -7.35
CA LEU A 246 -1.53 1.30 -6.30
C LEU A 246 -0.11 0.99 -6.82
N ILE A 247 0.03 -0.05 -7.65
CA ILE A 247 1.31 -0.37 -8.29
C ILE A 247 1.72 0.72 -9.28
N ALA A 248 0.79 1.23 -10.07
CA ALA A 248 1.06 2.28 -11.06
C ALA A 248 1.60 3.55 -10.40
N ILE A 249 0.91 4.05 -9.37
CA ILE A 249 1.32 5.28 -8.67
C ILE A 249 2.63 5.08 -7.90
N ARG A 250 2.86 3.91 -7.30
CA ARG A 250 4.14 3.58 -6.65
C ARG A 250 5.29 3.59 -7.66
N ARG A 251 5.07 3.02 -8.85
CA ARG A 251 6.07 3.04 -9.93
C ARG A 251 6.33 4.46 -10.42
N GLU A 252 5.29 5.28 -10.61
CA GLU A 252 5.45 6.65 -11.05
C GLU A 252 6.28 7.47 -10.06
N TYR A 253 6.01 7.35 -8.75
CA TYR A 253 6.80 8.04 -7.73
C TYR A 253 8.23 7.51 -7.63
N ASN A 254 8.43 6.20 -7.71
CA ASN A 254 9.77 5.62 -7.74
C ASN A 254 10.55 6.03 -9.01
N GLN A 255 9.90 6.13 -10.17
CA GLN A 255 10.50 6.58 -11.43
C GLN A 255 10.92 8.04 -11.41
N LYS A 256 10.16 8.89 -10.72
CA LYS A 256 10.52 10.30 -10.50
C LYS A 256 11.68 10.46 -9.51
N GLN A 257 12.02 9.42 -8.76
CA GLN A 257 13.26 9.38 -7.99
C GLN A 257 14.38 8.82 -8.87
N SER A 258 15.28 9.70 -9.33
CA SER A 258 16.66 9.29 -9.59
C SER A 258 17.16 8.49 -8.39
N LEU A 259 17.96 7.45 -8.60
CA LEU A 259 18.68 6.83 -7.49
C LEU A 259 19.57 7.91 -6.89
N LYS A 260 19.20 8.39 -5.70
CA LYS A 260 19.89 9.51 -5.06
C LYS A 260 21.30 9.05 -4.70
N GLU A 261 22.27 9.94 -4.88
CA GLU A 261 23.58 9.77 -4.27
C GLU A 261 23.41 9.79 -2.74
N LEU A 262 23.67 8.64 -2.09
CA LEU A 262 23.56 8.48 -0.64
C LEU A 262 24.91 8.14 0.01
N ALA A 263 25.83 7.56 -0.75
CA ALA A 263 27.18 7.28 -0.30
C ALA A 263 27.94 8.60 -0.02
N PRO A 264 28.48 8.79 1.20
CA PRO A 264 29.38 9.91 1.46
C PRO A 264 30.66 9.77 0.62
N ARG A 265 31.37 10.88 0.42
CA ARG A 265 32.71 10.80 -0.14
C ARG A 265 33.63 10.02 0.83
N PRO A 266 34.40 9.03 0.35
CA PRO A 266 35.41 8.35 1.12
C PRO A 266 36.37 9.34 1.78
N THR A 267 36.82 8.99 2.98
CA THR A 267 37.87 9.71 3.70
C THR A 267 39.23 9.48 3.05
N GLU A 268 40.18 10.39 3.28
CA GLU A 268 41.56 10.22 2.76
C GLU A 268 42.20 8.92 3.23
N GLN A 269 41.88 8.48 4.46
CA GLN A 269 42.35 7.20 4.99
C GLN A 269 41.79 6.01 4.19
N GLU A 270 40.48 5.96 3.93
CA GLU A 270 39.86 4.89 3.15
C GLU A 270 40.41 4.83 1.72
N VAL A 271 40.66 6.00 1.10
CA VAL A 271 41.27 6.06 -0.23
C VAL A 271 42.71 5.52 -0.21
N GLN A 272 43.50 5.86 0.82
CA GLN A 272 44.87 5.40 0.95
C GLN A 272 44.96 3.90 1.24
N GLU A 273 44.03 3.37 2.04
CA GLU A 273 43.90 1.94 2.31
C GLU A 273 43.57 1.17 1.02
N GLU A 274 42.59 1.64 0.23
CA GLU A 274 42.19 1.02 -1.02
C GLU A 274 43.32 1.08 -2.08
N MET A 275 44.05 2.19 -2.16
CA MET A 275 45.23 2.34 -3.03
C MET A 275 46.31 1.29 -2.71
N ASN A 276 46.48 0.94 -1.44
CA ASN A 276 47.46 -0.03 -0.98
C ASN A 276 46.96 -1.48 -1.02
N ALA A 277 45.67 -1.70 -1.31
CA ALA A 277 45.03 -3.01 -1.24
C ALA A 277 45.33 -3.93 -2.45
N LEU A 278 46.17 -3.49 -3.39
CA LEU A 278 46.56 -4.24 -4.60
C LEU A 278 45.35 -4.78 -5.38
N ARG A 279 44.35 -3.92 -5.57
CA ARG A 279 43.14 -4.26 -6.33
C ARG A 279 43.46 -4.31 -7.82
N ARG A 280 42.91 -5.33 -8.51
CA ARG A 280 43.18 -5.53 -9.93
C ARG A 280 42.68 -4.37 -10.77
N TYR A 281 41.56 -3.74 -10.43
CA TYR A 281 41.09 -2.58 -11.18
C TYR A 281 42.08 -1.41 -11.13
N VAL A 282 42.80 -1.23 -10.01
CA VAL A 282 43.84 -0.20 -9.86
C VAL A 282 45.08 -0.58 -10.66
N GLU A 283 45.50 -1.85 -10.62
CA GLU A 283 46.61 -2.35 -11.45
C GLU A 283 46.30 -2.22 -12.95
N GLN A 284 45.03 -2.45 -13.37
CA GLN A 284 44.62 -2.22 -14.75
C GLN A 284 44.75 -0.75 -15.17
N LEU A 285 44.53 0.20 -14.26
CA LEU A 285 44.74 1.62 -14.49
C LEU A 285 46.23 1.98 -14.59
N ASP A 286 47.09 1.32 -13.82
CA ASP A 286 48.55 1.45 -13.96
C ASP A 286 49.03 0.98 -15.33
N VAL A 287 48.49 -0.15 -15.83
CA VAL A 287 48.84 -0.69 -17.16
C VAL A 287 48.49 0.26 -18.30
N VAL A 288 47.42 1.05 -18.16
CA VAL A 288 47.03 2.05 -19.18
C VAL A 288 47.54 3.46 -18.86
N GLU A 289 48.56 3.55 -17.99
CA GLU A 289 49.26 4.80 -17.66
C GLU A 289 48.32 5.90 -17.14
N CYS A 290 47.37 5.54 -16.27
CA CYS A 290 46.60 6.52 -15.50
C CYS A 290 47.47 7.18 -14.43
N ASP A 291 47.33 8.50 -14.30
CA ASP A 291 48.07 9.27 -13.30
C ASP A 291 47.51 9.09 -11.88
N TYR A 292 48.21 9.66 -10.90
CA TYR A 292 47.82 9.55 -9.49
C TYR A 292 46.41 10.12 -9.23
N THR A 293 46.07 11.24 -9.86
CA THR A 293 44.77 11.90 -9.69
C THR A 293 43.65 11.04 -10.28
N GLU A 294 43.86 10.50 -11.48
CA GLU A 294 42.92 9.60 -12.15
C GLU A 294 42.64 8.35 -11.31
N LYS A 295 43.65 7.81 -10.62
CA LYS A 295 43.50 6.66 -9.72
C LYS A 295 42.74 7.01 -8.44
N ILE A 296 42.98 8.19 -7.85
CA ILE A 296 42.22 8.66 -6.68
C ILE A 296 40.74 8.85 -7.02
N GLU A 297 40.43 9.38 -8.21
CA GLU A 297 39.05 9.47 -8.70
C GLU A 297 38.42 8.08 -8.87
N ALA A 298 39.13 7.14 -9.50
CA ALA A 298 38.65 5.78 -9.71
C ALA A 298 38.33 5.07 -8.38
N ILE A 299 39.18 5.23 -7.37
CA ILE A 299 38.96 4.69 -6.02
C ILE A 299 37.71 5.32 -5.39
N ASN A 300 37.54 6.64 -5.50
CA ASN A 300 36.35 7.32 -5.01
C ASN A 300 35.08 6.76 -5.66
N ASP A 301 35.08 6.63 -6.99
CA ASP A 301 33.94 6.11 -7.74
C ASP A 301 33.62 4.66 -7.36
N TYR A 302 34.64 3.81 -7.23
CA TYR A 302 34.51 2.42 -6.80
C TYR A 302 33.87 2.27 -5.42
N LEU A 303 34.43 2.96 -4.41
CA LEU A 303 33.93 2.89 -3.03
C LEU A 303 32.51 3.45 -2.90
N ARG A 304 32.22 4.57 -3.57
CA ARG A 304 30.89 5.20 -3.56
C ARG A 304 29.86 4.32 -4.28
N ALA A 305 30.21 3.72 -5.42
CA ALA A 305 29.33 2.80 -6.11
C ALA A 305 29.05 1.55 -5.26
N SER A 306 30.07 0.98 -4.61
CA SER A 306 29.91 -0.17 -3.70
C SER A 306 28.99 0.12 -2.53
N THR A 307 29.19 1.27 -1.89
CA THR A 307 28.36 1.74 -0.78
C THR A 307 26.91 1.98 -1.22
N ASN A 308 26.70 2.64 -2.37
CA ASN A 308 25.34 2.84 -2.89
C ASN A 308 24.65 1.55 -3.28
N ARG A 309 25.33 0.56 -3.91
CA ARG A 309 24.74 -0.76 -4.17
C ARG A 309 24.21 -1.38 -2.88
N THR A 310 24.98 -1.30 -1.80
CA THR A 310 24.58 -1.81 -0.48
C THR A 310 23.39 -1.06 0.11
N ILE A 311 23.40 0.27 0.06
CA ILE A 311 22.31 1.11 0.58
C ILE A 311 21.02 0.90 -0.22
N TRP A 312 21.10 0.96 -1.54
CA TRP A 312 19.95 0.78 -2.45
C TRP A 312 19.37 -0.63 -2.34
N ALA A 313 20.20 -1.68 -2.22
CA ALA A 313 19.73 -3.04 -1.98
C ALA A 313 19.02 -3.17 -0.63
N LYS A 314 19.59 -2.59 0.44
CA LYS A 314 18.98 -2.61 1.79
C LYS A 314 17.62 -1.89 1.84
N ARG A 315 17.46 -0.83 1.05
CA ARG A 315 16.20 -0.06 0.91
C ARG A 315 15.21 -0.68 -0.08
N GLY A 316 15.66 -1.64 -0.90
CA GLY A 316 14.84 -2.19 -1.99
C GLY A 316 14.66 -1.23 -3.16
N ASP A 317 15.54 -0.23 -3.30
CA ASP A 317 15.56 0.71 -4.43
C ASP A 317 15.98 -0.01 -5.74
N ILE A 318 16.79 -1.06 -5.61
CA ILE A 318 17.24 -1.94 -6.69
C ILE A 318 17.15 -3.41 -6.26
N SER A 319 16.82 -4.30 -7.19
CA SER A 319 16.92 -5.74 -6.98
C SER A 319 18.23 -6.31 -7.52
N ASP A 320 18.61 -7.50 -7.04
CA ASP A 320 19.76 -8.25 -7.58
C ASP A 320 19.64 -8.50 -9.09
N GLY A 321 18.40 -8.73 -9.57
CA GLY A 321 18.10 -8.89 -10.99
C GLY A 321 18.37 -7.61 -11.81
N ASN A 322 18.02 -6.44 -11.27
CA ASN A 322 18.34 -5.16 -11.92
C ASN A 322 19.85 -4.94 -11.98
N LEU A 323 20.58 -5.24 -10.90
CA LEU A 323 22.04 -5.12 -10.85
C LEU A 323 22.73 -6.06 -11.85
N THR A 324 22.27 -7.31 -11.95
CA THR A 324 22.81 -8.30 -12.89
C THR A 324 22.60 -7.84 -14.34
N SER A 325 21.37 -7.45 -14.68
CA SER A 325 21.03 -6.91 -16.02
C SER A 325 21.85 -5.65 -16.36
N TYR A 326 22.08 -4.80 -15.37
CA TYR A 326 22.91 -3.61 -15.52
C TYR A 326 24.38 -3.95 -15.81
N GLN A 327 24.96 -4.88 -15.04
CA GLN A 327 26.33 -5.36 -15.27
C GLN A 327 26.49 -5.98 -16.67
N GLU A 328 25.56 -6.83 -17.10
CA GLU A 328 25.56 -7.38 -18.47
C GLU A 328 25.52 -6.28 -19.54
N THR A 329 24.77 -5.21 -19.28
CA THR A 329 24.68 -4.05 -20.17
C THR A 329 26.02 -3.32 -20.27
N LEU A 330 26.70 -3.11 -19.13
CA LEU A 330 28.04 -2.50 -19.09
C LEU A 330 29.06 -3.34 -19.87
N VAL A 331 29.07 -4.66 -19.69
CA VAL A 331 29.97 -5.57 -20.42
C VAL A 331 29.72 -5.49 -21.94
N LYS A 332 28.45 -5.50 -22.37
CA LYS A 332 28.09 -5.35 -23.80
C LYS A 332 28.53 -4.01 -24.38
N LYS A 333 28.34 -2.91 -23.63
CA LYS A 333 28.77 -1.57 -24.03
C LYS A 333 30.28 -1.47 -24.14
N TRP A 334 31.01 -1.96 -23.14
CA TRP A 334 32.47 -2.03 -23.15
C TRP A 334 33.00 -2.81 -24.37
N ASP A 335 32.48 -4.01 -24.65
CA ASP A 335 32.94 -4.82 -25.78
C ASP A 335 32.66 -4.15 -27.13
N THR A 336 31.51 -3.47 -27.23
CA THR A 336 31.15 -2.68 -28.42
C THR A 336 32.11 -1.51 -28.63
N LYS A 337 32.37 -0.70 -27.58
CA LYS A 337 33.32 0.42 -27.63
C LYS A 337 34.73 -0.04 -27.98
N ARG A 338 35.21 -1.13 -27.36
CA ARG A 338 36.51 -1.73 -27.65
C ARG A 338 36.66 -2.09 -29.13
N LYS A 339 35.65 -2.71 -29.74
CA LYS A 339 35.64 -3.05 -31.17
C LYS A 339 35.64 -1.81 -32.07
N ILE A 340 34.81 -0.81 -31.74
CA ILE A 340 34.73 0.45 -32.49
C ILE A 340 36.08 1.16 -32.47
N LEU A 341 36.66 1.34 -31.28
CA LEU A 341 37.94 2.03 -31.11
C LEU A 341 39.09 1.29 -31.82
N SER A 342 39.11 -0.04 -31.78
CA SER A 342 40.08 -0.84 -32.51
C SER A 342 40.00 -0.63 -34.03
N LEU A 343 38.79 -0.47 -34.58
CA LEU A 343 38.58 -0.20 -36.01
C LEU A 343 38.95 1.24 -36.39
N GLN A 344 38.51 2.23 -35.61
CA GLN A 344 38.72 3.64 -35.89
C GLN A 344 40.20 4.06 -35.80
N ASN A 345 40.93 3.49 -34.84
CA ASN A 345 42.31 3.87 -34.57
C ASN A 345 43.35 2.98 -35.25
N LYS A 346 42.92 2.05 -36.12
CA LYS A 346 43.79 1.08 -36.80
C LYS A 346 44.96 1.72 -37.57
N HIS A 347 44.79 2.96 -38.03
CA HIS A 347 45.78 3.70 -38.82
C HIS A 347 46.61 4.70 -38.00
N LEU A 348 46.30 4.89 -36.70
CA LEU A 348 46.90 5.92 -35.86
C LEU A 348 48.13 5.44 -35.08
N ASN A 349 48.51 4.15 -35.19
CA ASN A 349 49.67 3.56 -34.50
C ASN A 349 49.72 3.85 -32.99
N LEU A 350 48.57 3.93 -32.33
CA LEU A 350 48.50 4.06 -30.87
C LEU A 350 49.12 2.85 -30.19
N SER A 351 49.84 3.10 -29.09
CA SER A 351 50.28 2.03 -28.20
C SER A 351 49.06 1.30 -27.58
N PRO A 352 49.21 0.01 -27.20
CA PRO A 352 48.18 -0.73 -26.47
C PRO A 352 47.69 -0.02 -25.20
N GLU A 353 48.58 0.70 -24.51
CA GLU A 353 48.33 1.47 -23.30
C GLU A 353 47.47 2.70 -23.61
N GLU A 354 47.82 3.49 -24.63
CA GLU A 354 47.02 4.65 -25.08
C GLU A 354 45.62 4.23 -25.56
N LEU A 355 45.52 3.13 -26.31
CA LEU A 355 44.23 2.60 -26.76
C LEU A 355 43.38 2.13 -25.58
N GLY A 356 44.00 1.54 -24.55
CA GLY A 356 43.34 1.12 -23.32
C GLY A 356 42.85 2.31 -22.50
N LYS A 357 43.66 3.37 -22.38
CA LYS A 357 43.28 4.62 -21.70
C LYS A 357 42.11 5.30 -22.40
N LEU A 358 42.12 5.33 -23.74
CA LEU A 358 41.01 5.86 -24.53
C LEU A 358 39.71 5.07 -24.29
N LEU A 359 39.77 3.73 -24.26
CA LEU A 359 38.61 2.89 -23.95
C LEU A 359 38.06 3.15 -22.55
N TYR A 360 38.94 3.26 -21.55
CA TYR A 360 38.56 3.60 -20.18
C TYR A 360 37.80 4.93 -20.11
N LEU A 361 38.34 6.00 -20.69
CA LEU A 361 37.71 7.32 -20.69
C LEU A 361 36.38 7.34 -21.44
N GLU A 362 36.29 6.63 -22.57
CA GLU A 362 35.06 6.48 -23.35
C GLU A 362 33.96 5.75 -22.59
N CYS A 363 34.31 4.74 -21.79
CA CYS A 363 33.37 4.04 -20.91
C CYS A 363 32.96 4.90 -19.71
N LYS A 364 33.91 5.64 -19.10
CA LYS A 364 33.65 6.55 -17.98
C LYS A 364 32.70 7.69 -18.36
N ASN A 365 32.80 8.21 -19.59
CA ASN A 365 31.99 9.33 -20.07
C ASN A 365 30.61 8.93 -20.67
N ASP A 366 30.29 7.63 -20.74
CA ASP A 366 29.02 7.15 -21.30
C ASP A 366 28.00 6.91 -20.18
N PRO A 367 26.95 7.75 -20.03
CA PRO A 367 25.95 7.54 -19.00
C PRO A 367 25.15 6.26 -19.29
N VAL A 368 25.08 5.37 -18.29
CA VAL A 368 24.29 4.14 -18.35
C VAL A 368 23.37 4.07 -17.15
N ASN A 369 22.07 4.04 -17.40
CA ASN A 369 21.02 3.95 -16.38
C ASN A 369 20.70 2.50 -16.03
N ILE A 370 20.19 2.27 -14.81
CA ILE A 370 19.62 0.97 -14.42
C ILE A 370 18.16 0.96 -14.88
N ASP A 371 17.87 0.25 -15.97
CA ASP A 371 16.56 0.28 -16.63
C ASP A 371 16.07 1.72 -16.91
N HIS A 372 15.09 2.18 -16.14
CA HIS A 372 14.50 3.53 -16.23
C HIS A 372 15.00 4.48 -15.14
N LEU A 373 15.89 4.02 -14.25
CA LEU A 373 16.43 4.78 -13.13
C LEU A 373 17.72 5.49 -13.52
N TYR A 374 17.73 6.81 -13.41
CA TYR A 374 18.96 7.58 -13.53
C TYR A 374 19.89 7.29 -12.36
N VAL A 375 21.17 7.07 -12.67
CA VAL A 375 22.23 6.85 -11.68
C VAL A 375 23.23 8.01 -11.72
N PRO A 376 23.84 8.36 -10.58
CA PRO A 376 24.94 9.32 -10.56
C PRO A 376 26.14 8.84 -11.40
N ASP A 377 26.90 9.77 -11.99
CA ASP A 377 28.01 9.44 -12.91
C ASP A 377 29.07 8.51 -12.29
N PHE A 378 29.43 8.76 -11.03
CA PHE A 378 30.39 7.92 -10.29
C PHE A 378 29.94 6.46 -10.14
N PHE A 379 28.62 6.20 -10.19
CA PHE A 379 28.08 4.86 -10.02
C PHE A 379 28.43 3.98 -11.22
N THR A 380 28.29 4.51 -12.44
CA THR A 380 28.63 3.80 -13.67
C THR A 380 30.13 3.49 -13.71
N ALA A 381 30.98 4.49 -13.43
CA ALA A 381 32.43 4.34 -13.37
C ALA A 381 32.84 3.30 -12.31
N GLY A 382 32.30 3.40 -11.08
CA GLY A 382 32.56 2.44 -10.01
C GLY A 382 32.10 1.01 -10.31
N CYS A 383 31.05 0.83 -11.12
CA CYS A 383 30.63 -0.50 -11.57
C CYS A 383 31.56 -1.08 -12.64
N TYR A 384 32.08 -0.25 -13.56
CA TYR A 384 33.15 -0.70 -14.45
C TYR A 384 34.42 -1.10 -13.68
N HIS A 385 34.78 -0.36 -12.63
CA HIS A 385 35.90 -0.72 -11.77
C HIS A 385 35.69 -2.10 -11.11
N ALA A 386 34.50 -2.37 -10.56
CA ALA A 386 34.17 -3.70 -10.03
C ALA A 386 34.32 -4.81 -11.08
N LEU A 387 33.76 -4.62 -12.28
CA LEU A 387 33.88 -5.61 -13.38
C LEU A 387 35.33 -5.84 -13.82
N SER A 388 36.16 -4.79 -13.79
CA SER A 388 37.60 -4.91 -14.11
C SER A 388 38.40 -5.55 -12.98
N ASP A 389 37.96 -5.40 -11.72
CA ASP A 389 38.58 -6.06 -10.57
C ASP A 389 38.35 -7.57 -10.60
N ASP A 390 37.13 -7.97 -11.01
CA ASP A 390 36.76 -9.37 -11.26
C ASP A 390 37.31 -9.90 -12.60
N VAL A 391 37.96 -9.03 -13.39
CA VAL A 391 38.57 -9.35 -14.69
C VAL A 391 37.55 -9.87 -15.71
N GLU A 392 36.27 -9.52 -15.55
CA GLU A 392 35.24 -9.75 -16.56
C GLU A 392 35.50 -8.87 -17.80
N ILE A 393 35.94 -7.64 -17.55
CA ILE A 393 36.41 -6.69 -18.55
C ILE A 393 37.87 -6.29 -18.29
N GLY A 394 38.47 -5.61 -19.26
CA GLY A 394 39.71 -4.89 -19.00
C GLY A 394 40.02 -3.80 -20.00
N TRP A 395 40.92 -2.91 -19.62
CA TRP A 395 41.22 -1.71 -20.41
C TRP A 395 42.25 -2.01 -21.49
N HIS A 396 43.33 -2.70 -21.12
CA HIS A 396 44.38 -3.09 -22.05
C HIS A 396 43.92 -4.17 -23.05
N PRO A 397 44.29 -4.11 -24.35
CA PRO A 397 43.88 -5.12 -25.34
C PRO A 397 44.25 -6.56 -24.97
N ASN A 398 45.35 -6.74 -24.24
CA ASN A 398 45.83 -8.03 -23.72
C ASN A 398 45.57 -8.21 -22.21
N TYR A 399 44.54 -7.58 -21.63
CA TYR A 399 44.28 -7.64 -20.17
C TYR A 399 44.20 -9.07 -19.63
N LYS A 400 43.61 -10.03 -20.37
CA LYS A 400 43.56 -11.44 -19.97
C LYS A 400 44.95 -12.07 -19.85
N GLY A 401 45.86 -11.75 -20.77
CA GLY A 401 47.23 -12.24 -20.70
C GLY A 401 48.01 -11.66 -19.52
N ILE A 402 47.67 -10.45 -19.08
CA ILE A 402 48.31 -9.75 -17.97
C ILE A 402 47.77 -10.25 -16.61
N PHE A 403 46.44 -10.36 -16.48
CA PHE A 403 45.76 -10.57 -15.20
C PHE A 403 45.18 -11.98 -15.00
N MET A 404 45.20 -12.85 -16.02
CA MET A 404 44.87 -14.28 -15.92
C MET A 404 46.00 -15.19 -16.47
N PRO A 405 47.24 -15.11 -15.95
CA PRO A 405 48.33 -15.97 -16.40
C PRO A 405 48.10 -17.43 -15.96
N GLY A 406 47.47 -18.21 -16.83
CA GLY A 406 47.16 -19.63 -16.57
C GLY A 406 46.11 -20.24 -17.51
N SER A 407 45.29 -19.42 -18.18
CA SER A 407 44.34 -19.90 -19.21
C SER A 407 44.99 -19.88 -20.61
N GLY A 408 46.00 -20.73 -20.80
CA GLY A 408 46.46 -21.26 -22.09
C GLY A 408 46.71 -20.30 -23.27
N LEU A 409 47.92 -19.74 -23.36
CA LEU A 409 48.82 -19.92 -24.51
C LEU A 409 50.20 -19.39 -24.13
N SER A 410 51.08 -20.32 -23.76
CA SER A 410 52.51 -20.08 -23.63
C SER A 410 53.07 -19.65 -24.98
N VAL A 411 53.45 -18.39 -25.11
CA VAL A 411 54.46 -17.98 -26.08
C VAL A 411 55.62 -17.41 -25.28
N GLN A 412 56.69 -18.21 -25.24
CA GLN A 412 58.00 -17.78 -24.77
C GLN A 412 58.43 -16.52 -25.52
N LEU A 413 58.86 -15.50 -24.78
CA LEU A 413 59.69 -14.44 -25.34
C LEU A 413 61.07 -14.54 -24.69
N LYS A 414 62.07 -14.69 -25.57
CA LYS A 414 63.47 -14.37 -25.32
C LYS A 414 63.66 -12.88 -25.20
#